data_AF-E6VU60-F1
#
_entry.id   AF-E6VU60-F1
#
_cell.length_a   1.000
_cell.length_b   1.000
_cell.length_c   1.000
_cell.angle_alpha   90.00
_cell.angle_beta   90.00
_cell.angle_gamma   90.00
#
_symmetry.space_group_name_H-M   'P 1'
#
loop_
_entity.id
_entity.type
_entity.pdbx_description
1 polymer ?
#
loop_
_entity_poly.entity_id
_entity_poly.type
_entity_poly.pdbx_seq_one_letter_code
_entity_poly.pdbx_strand_id
1 'polypeptide(L)'
;MDGKVIEDIKLAFACDLYETVKAARKHHGESVFRHTMAEESGTMVFVGAFPKKDILEFPDLTDEFVSRLGTFNLIGVVTDGKSRLDLFFLGGMNKPFTSLTDPRGLARVFSDEPLTAFLLMYFEVKGIMIDFTEMTHDEFLKAVEGEVFKNTSFTKMQEASQLLKVFEN
;
A
#
# COMPACT_ATOMS: atom_id res chain seq x y z
N MET A 1 14.69 4.83 -11.83
CA MET A 1 13.41 5.29 -11.28
C MET A 1 13.33 6.81 -11.30
N ASP A 2 12.34 7.37 -11.98
CA ASP A 2 12.00 8.79 -11.88
C ASP A 2 11.45 9.07 -10.46
N GLY A 3 12.06 10.03 -9.75
CA GLY A 3 11.67 10.38 -8.38
C GLY A 3 10.21 10.81 -8.26
N LYS A 4 9.62 11.38 -9.33
CA LYS A 4 8.20 11.77 -9.32
C LYS A 4 7.24 10.58 -9.36
N VAL A 5 7.60 9.52 -10.07
CA VAL A 5 6.78 8.30 -10.15
C VAL A 5 6.62 7.68 -8.77
N ILE A 6 7.73 7.52 -8.04
CA ILE A 6 7.68 6.96 -6.68
C ILE A 6 6.95 7.88 -5.70
N GLU A 7 7.10 9.21 -5.82
CA GLU A 7 6.38 10.17 -4.97
C GLU A 7 4.86 10.09 -5.18
N ASP A 8 4.41 10.03 -6.43
CA ASP A 8 2.98 9.92 -6.76
C ASP A 8 2.40 8.59 -6.29
N ILE A 9 3.12 7.47 -6.53
CA ILE A 9 2.72 6.15 -6.05
C ILE A 9 2.65 6.11 -4.52
N LYS A 10 3.67 6.65 -3.83
CA LYS A 10 3.70 6.77 -2.37
C LYS A 10 2.51 7.54 -1.84
N LEU A 11 2.18 8.67 -2.48
CA LEU A 11 1.07 9.50 -2.06
C LEU A 11 -0.27 8.82 -2.31
N ALA A 12 -0.46 8.20 -3.48
CA ALA A 12 -1.66 7.44 -3.80
C ALA A 12 -1.90 6.30 -2.81
N PHE A 13 -0.85 5.50 -2.55
CA PHE A 13 -0.89 4.42 -1.57
C PHE A 13 -1.14 4.93 -0.14
N ALA A 14 -0.51 6.06 0.23
CA ALA A 14 -0.76 6.70 1.53
C ALA A 14 -2.21 7.15 1.70
N CYS A 15 -2.83 7.71 0.65
CA CYS A 15 -4.23 8.12 0.68
C CYS A 15 -5.17 6.94 0.92
N ASP A 16 -4.96 5.82 0.25
CA ASP A 16 -5.78 4.62 0.41
C ASP A 16 -5.63 4.02 1.82
N LEU A 17 -4.39 3.81 2.27
CA LEU A 17 -4.11 3.30 3.61
C LEU A 17 -4.65 4.24 4.70
N TYR A 18 -4.63 5.55 4.47
CA TYR A 18 -5.10 6.54 5.44
C TYR A 18 -6.60 6.40 5.74
N GLU A 19 -7.42 5.96 4.79
CA GLU A 19 -8.84 5.70 5.06
C GLU A 19 -9.03 4.55 6.06
N THR A 20 -8.16 3.53 6.00
CA THR A 20 -8.13 2.47 7.02
C THR A 20 -7.67 2.99 8.38
N VAL A 21 -6.64 3.84 8.40
CA VAL A 21 -6.17 4.51 9.63
C VAL A 21 -7.29 5.36 10.26
N LYS A 22 -8.05 6.11 9.45
CA LYS A 22 -9.20 6.91 9.91
C LYS A 22 -10.31 6.04 10.47
N ALA A 23 -10.61 4.91 9.83
CA ALA A 23 -11.59 3.96 10.33
C ALA A 23 -11.15 3.38 11.69
N ALA A 24 -9.89 2.98 11.81
CA ALA A 24 -9.32 2.44 13.05
C ALA A 24 -9.39 3.40 14.25
N ARG A 25 -9.43 4.74 14.04
CA ARG A 25 -9.62 5.71 15.14
C ARG A 25 -10.90 5.50 15.94
N LYS A 26 -11.93 4.93 15.32
CA LYS A 26 -13.22 4.66 15.97
C LYS A 26 -13.16 3.44 16.90
N HIS A 27 -12.12 2.62 16.77
CA HIS A 27 -11.90 1.41 17.55
C HIS A 27 -10.89 1.70 18.66
N HIS A 28 -11.38 2.33 19.73
CA HIS A 28 -10.55 2.69 20.88
C HIS A 28 -9.90 1.45 21.51
N GLY A 29 -8.57 1.39 21.49
CA GLY A 29 -7.79 0.31 22.10
C GLY A 29 -7.15 -0.65 21.10
N GLU A 30 -7.54 -0.62 19.82
CA GLU A 30 -6.87 -1.39 18.78
C GLU A 30 -5.59 -0.68 18.35
N SER A 31 -4.46 -1.37 18.52
CA SER A 31 -3.14 -0.92 18.06
C SER A 31 -2.66 -1.68 16.82
N VAL A 32 -3.41 -2.73 16.45
CA VAL A 32 -3.21 -3.54 15.27
C VAL A 32 -4.40 -3.37 14.35
N PHE A 33 -4.16 -3.07 13.08
CA PHE A 33 -5.21 -3.02 12.07
C PHE A 33 -4.66 -3.43 10.72
N ARG A 34 -5.55 -3.92 9.86
CA ARG A 34 -5.21 -4.46 8.54
C ARG A 34 -5.90 -3.67 7.44
N HIS A 35 -5.13 -3.30 6.43
CA HIS A 35 -5.60 -2.76 5.17
C HIS A 35 -5.40 -3.84 4.08
N THR A 36 -6.49 -4.52 3.71
CA THR A 36 -6.45 -5.53 2.64
C THR A 36 -6.46 -4.85 1.29
N MET A 37 -5.46 -5.15 0.45
CA MET A 37 -5.32 -4.58 -0.90
C MET A 37 -5.82 -5.54 -1.98
N ALA A 38 -5.52 -6.83 -1.85
CA ALA A 38 -5.96 -7.86 -2.78
C ALA A 38 -6.17 -9.21 -2.09
N GLU A 39 -7.10 -9.99 -2.64
CA GLU A 39 -7.24 -11.42 -2.41
C GLU A 39 -7.60 -12.06 -3.76
N GLU A 40 -6.60 -12.59 -4.46
CA GLU A 40 -6.75 -13.12 -5.82
C GLU A 40 -6.02 -14.44 -5.93
N SER A 41 -6.63 -15.43 -6.59
CA SER A 41 -6.02 -16.76 -6.82
C SER A 41 -5.45 -17.43 -5.55
N GLY A 42 -6.08 -17.18 -4.39
CA GLY A 42 -5.63 -17.71 -3.10
C GLY A 42 -4.41 -17.00 -2.49
N THR A 43 -3.93 -15.91 -3.10
CA THR A 43 -2.89 -15.04 -2.55
C THR A 43 -3.52 -13.80 -1.95
N MET A 44 -3.18 -13.51 -0.70
CA MET A 44 -3.59 -12.30 0.01
C MET A 44 -2.45 -11.29 0.02
N VAL A 45 -2.78 -10.03 -0.28
CA VAL A 45 -1.88 -8.89 -0.19
C VAL A 45 -2.50 -7.86 0.74
N PHE A 46 -1.81 -7.54 1.83
CA PHE A 46 -2.31 -6.57 2.80
C PHE A 46 -1.18 -5.83 3.49
N VAL A 47 -1.53 -4.71 4.11
CA VAL A 47 -0.65 -4.00 5.04
C VAL A 47 -1.22 -4.08 6.43
N GLY A 48 -0.41 -4.55 7.37
CA GLY A 48 -0.74 -4.54 8.79
C GLY A 48 0.04 -3.45 9.51
N ALA A 49 -0.65 -2.70 10.37
CA ALA A 49 -0.01 -1.87 11.37
C ALA A 49 0.17 -2.69 12.64
N PHE A 50 1.38 -2.74 13.20
CA PHE A 50 1.67 -3.50 14.40
C PHE A 50 2.58 -2.71 15.36
N PRO A 51 2.36 -2.80 16.68
CA PRO A 51 3.38 -2.49 17.67
C PRO A 51 4.60 -3.39 17.50
N LYS A 52 5.80 -2.88 17.81
CA LYS A 52 7.05 -3.66 17.75
C LYS A 52 6.96 -4.98 18.51
N LYS A 53 6.40 -4.93 19.73
CA LYS A 53 6.27 -6.10 20.61
C LYS A 53 5.54 -7.26 19.95
N ASP A 54 4.50 -6.96 19.15
CA ASP A 54 3.68 -7.99 18.50
C ASP A 54 4.42 -8.59 17.29
N ILE A 55 5.23 -7.79 16.59
CA ILE A 55 6.09 -8.29 15.50
C ILE A 55 7.18 -9.20 16.05
N LEU A 56 7.77 -8.88 17.21
CA LEU A 56 8.83 -9.71 17.80
C LEU A 56 8.39 -11.13 18.17
N GLU A 57 7.09 -11.39 18.20
CA GLU A 57 6.53 -12.74 18.39
C GLU A 57 6.45 -13.55 17.10
N PHE A 58 6.73 -12.94 15.93
CA PHE A 58 6.73 -13.65 14.65
C PHE A 58 7.94 -14.60 14.57
N PRO A 59 7.75 -15.82 14.04
CA PRO A 59 8.85 -16.76 13.86
C PRO A 59 9.83 -16.27 12.79
N ASP A 60 11.08 -16.72 12.87
CA ASP A 60 12.10 -16.60 11.82
C ASP A 60 12.42 -15.16 11.36
N LEU A 61 12.25 -14.17 12.24
CA LEU A 61 12.68 -12.81 11.95
C LEU A 61 14.21 -12.68 11.93
N THR A 62 14.74 -12.02 10.91
CA THR A 62 16.17 -11.71 10.83
C THR A 62 16.53 -10.53 11.73
N ASP A 63 17.77 -10.52 12.26
CA ASP A 63 18.28 -9.41 13.07
C ASP A 63 18.24 -8.08 12.29
N GLU A 64 18.49 -8.14 10.98
CA GLU A 64 18.38 -6.98 10.09
C GLU A 64 16.96 -6.43 10.09
N PHE A 65 15.94 -7.28 9.93
CA PHE A 65 14.54 -6.85 9.95
C PHE A 65 14.16 -6.24 11.30
N VAL A 66 14.55 -6.89 12.41
CA VAL A 66 14.27 -6.42 13.78
C VAL A 66 14.92 -5.06 14.06
N SER A 67 16.13 -4.83 13.54
CA SER A 67 16.86 -3.58 13.72
C SER A 67 16.15 -2.37 13.12
N ARG A 68 15.31 -2.59 12.09
CA ARG A 68 14.55 -1.54 11.39
C ARG A 68 13.25 -1.15 12.10
N LEU A 69 12.76 -1.98 13.03
CA LEU A 69 11.47 -1.78 13.68
C LEU A 69 11.50 -0.58 14.65
N GLY A 70 10.63 0.40 14.40
CA GLY A 70 10.23 1.46 15.34
C GLY A 70 9.16 0.99 16.32
N THR A 71 8.53 1.91 17.07
CA THR A 71 7.50 1.55 18.07
C THR A 71 6.22 1.00 17.43
N PHE A 72 5.75 1.66 16.36
CA PHE A 72 4.64 1.23 15.53
C PHE A 72 5.12 1.10 14.09
N ASN A 73 4.80 -0.01 13.45
CA ASN A 73 5.37 -0.39 12.15
C ASN A 73 4.27 -0.77 11.16
N LEU A 74 4.47 -0.41 9.89
CA LEU A 74 3.67 -0.89 8.77
C LEU A 74 4.43 -2.02 8.09
N ILE A 75 3.82 -3.19 8.08
CA ILE A 75 4.36 -4.38 7.44
C ILE A 75 3.46 -4.75 6.27
N GLY A 76 4.03 -4.72 5.07
CA GLY A 76 3.41 -5.29 3.87
C GLY A 76 3.55 -6.80 3.92
N VAL A 77 2.47 -7.51 3.61
CA VAL A 77 2.40 -8.96 3.67
C VAL A 77 1.84 -9.48 2.36
N VAL A 78 2.55 -10.43 1.75
CA VAL A 78 2.08 -11.23 0.62
C VAL A 78 2.12 -12.69 1.04
N THR A 79 0.97 -13.37 1.02
CA THR A 79 0.90 -14.76 1.50
C THR A 79 -0.15 -15.60 0.78
N ASP A 80 0.14 -16.87 0.58
CA ASP A 80 -0.82 -17.88 0.11
C ASP A 80 -1.56 -18.58 1.28
N GLY A 81 -1.26 -18.19 2.52
CA GLY A 81 -1.80 -18.80 3.74
C GLY A 81 -1.31 -20.22 4.03
N LYS A 82 -0.32 -20.73 3.28
CA LYS A 82 0.17 -22.12 3.39
C LYS A 82 1.68 -22.20 3.51
N SER A 83 2.40 -21.64 2.54
CA SER A 83 3.83 -21.88 2.35
C SER A 83 4.62 -20.61 2.06
N ARG A 84 4.00 -19.62 1.42
CA ARG A 84 4.62 -18.35 1.07
C ARG A 84 4.20 -17.27 2.05
N LEU A 85 5.18 -16.60 2.64
CA LEU A 85 4.98 -15.43 3.50
C LEU A 85 6.13 -14.45 3.24
N ASP A 86 5.86 -13.44 2.40
CA ASP A 86 6.79 -12.34 2.17
C ASP A 86 6.41 -11.15 3.06
N LEU A 87 7.37 -10.67 3.86
CA LEU A 87 7.20 -9.54 4.77
C LEU A 87 8.06 -8.36 4.34
N PHE A 88 7.43 -7.19 4.23
CA PHE A 88 8.07 -5.94 3.80
C PHE A 88 7.96 -4.90 4.91
N PHE A 89 9.09 -4.43 5.44
CA PHE A 89 9.09 -3.28 6.35
C PHE A 89 8.81 -2.01 5.55
N LEU A 90 7.56 -1.56 5.54
CA LEU A 90 7.14 -0.40 4.76
C LEU A 90 7.48 0.90 5.47
N GLY A 91 7.47 0.94 6.80
CA GLY A 91 7.81 2.14 7.56
C GLY A 91 7.51 2.02 9.04
N GLY A 92 8.01 2.96 9.84
CA GLY A 92 7.82 2.96 11.29
C GLY A 92 7.75 4.36 11.89
N MET A 93 7.08 4.49 13.03
CA MET A 93 6.98 5.73 13.79
C MET A 93 6.81 5.50 15.29
N ASN A 94 7.08 6.53 16.09
CA ASN A 94 7.05 6.44 17.56
C ASN A 94 5.65 6.56 18.17
N LYS A 95 4.67 7.10 17.43
CA LYS A 95 3.26 7.25 17.86
C LYS A 95 2.38 6.29 17.04
N PRO A 96 1.19 5.91 17.52
CA PRO A 96 0.26 5.12 16.71
C PRO A 96 -0.06 5.82 15.38
N PHE A 97 -0.19 5.07 14.28
CA PHE A 97 -0.57 5.63 12.99
C PHE A 97 -1.92 6.36 13.03
N THR A 98 -2.83 5.95 13.93
CA THR A 98 -4.11 6.63 14.20
C THR A 98 -3.95 8.08 14.67
N SER A 99 -2.75 8.47 15.14
CA SER A 99 -2.43 9.86 15.51
C SER A 99 -2.13 10.79 14.32
N LEU A 100 -1.86 10.25 13.12
CA LEU A 100 -1.66 11.05 11.91
C LEU A 100 -2.96 11.77 11.55
N THR A 101 -2.92 12.98 11.02
CA THR A 101 -4.11 13.78 10.65
C THR A 101 -4.30 13.95 9.15
N ASP A 102 -3.33 13.49 8.36
CA ASP A 102 -3.33 13.59 6.91
C ASP A 102 -2.52 12.43 6.30
N PRO A 103 -2.78 12.07 5.02
CA PRO A 103 -2.07 10.99 4.34
C PRO A 103 -0.60 11.33 4.03
N ARG A 104 -0.20 12.61 3.97
CA ARG A 104 1.20 12.98 3.71
C ARG A 104 2.10 12.54 4.87
N GLY A 105 1.55 12.47 6.08
CA GLY A 105 2.21 11.85 7.23
C GLY A 105 2.60 10.39 6.97
N LEU A 106 1.73 9.60 6.32
CA LEU A 106 2.04 8.21 5.93
C LEU A 106 3.09 8.17 4.82
N ALA A 107 2.95 9.00 3.79
CA ALA A 107 3.91 9.05 2.68
C ALA A 107 5.36 9.30 3.15
N ARG A 108 5.53 10.11 4.21
CA ARG A 108 6.84 10.44 4.79
C ARG A 108 7.48 9.32 5.61
N VAL A 109 6.71 8.37 6.13
CA VAL A 109 7.26 7.25 6.91
C VAL A 109 7.63 6.05 6.04
N PHE A 110 7.16 6.03 4.79
CA PHE A 110 7.43 4.93 3.90
C PHE A 110 8.90 4.86 3.46
N SER A 111 9.44 3.64 3.50
CA SER A 111 10.74 3.27 2.93
C SER A 111 10.57 2.92 1.46
N ASP A 112 11.28 3.63 0.58
CA ASP A 112 11.07 3.57 -0.88
C ASP A 112 11.30 2.18 -1.46
N GLU A 113 12.45 1.56 -1.16
CA GLU A 113 12.81 0.24 -1.70
C GLU A 113 11.84 -0.87 -1.27
N PRO A 114 11.54 -1.09 0.04
CA PRO A 114 10.55 -2.08 0.45
C PRO A 114 9.16 -1.83 -0.11
N LEU A 115 8.73 -0.56 -0.16
CA LEU A 115 7.43 -0.21 -0.70
C LEU A 115 7.34 -0.53 -2.19
N THR A 116 8.39 -0.21 -2.95
CA THR A 116 8.46 -0.51 -4.38
C THR A 116 8.34 -2.02 -4.62
N ALA A 117 9.14 -2.83 -3.91
CA ALA A 117 9.08 -4.29 -4.03
C ALA A 117 7.70 -4.85 -3.66
N PHE A 118 7.10 -4.35 -2.58
CA PHE A 118 5.76 -4.75 -2.14
C PHE A 118 4.68 -4.41 -3.19
N LEU A 119 4.73 -3.20 -3.77
CA LEU A 119 3.75 -2.76 -4.77
C LEU A 119 3.89 -3.51 -6.11
N LEU A 120 5.12 -3.88 -6.49
CA LEU A 120 5.33 -4.75 -7.65
C LEU A 120 4.66 -6.12 -7.45
N MET A 121 4.82 -6.75 -6.28
CA MET A 121 4.12 -8.00 -5.96
C MET A 121 2.61 -7.82 -5.92
N TYR A 122 2.12 -6.71 -5.39
CA TYR A 122 0.69 -6.39 -5.43
C TYR A 122 0.17 -6.33 -6.88
N PHE A 123 0.86 -5.63 -7.78
CA PHE A 123 0.47 -5.55 -9.19
C PHE A 123 0.54 -6.91 -9.88
N GLU A 124 1.58 -7.70 -9.61
CA GLU A 124 1.69 -9.08 -10.11
C GLU A 124 0.49 -9.93 -9.70
N VAL A 125 0.09 -9.90 -8.42
CA VAL A 125 -1.09 -10.62 -7.91
C VAL A 125 -2.39 -10.15 -8.57
N LYS A 126 -2.50 -8.84 -8.89
CA LYS A 126 -3.64 -8.29 -9.63
C LYS A 126 -3.59 -8.57 -11.14
N GLY A 127 -2.55 -9.23 -11.64
CA GLY A 127 -2.35 -9.47 -13.08
C GLY A 127 -2.02 -8.19 -13.87
N ILE A 128 -1.57 -7.14 -13.19
CA ILE A 128 -1.21 -5.84 -13.77
C ILE A 128 0.27 -5.91 -14.17
N MET A 129 0.55 -5.77 -15.48
CA MET A 129 1.91 -5.80 -16.02
C MET A 129 2.50 -4.38 -16.11
N ILE A 130 2.67 -3.72 -14.96
CA ILE A 130 3.34 -2.42 -14.87
C ILE A 130 4.64 -2.58 -14.06
N ASP A 131 5.77 -2.43 -14.72
CA ASP A 131 7.06 -2.25 -14.06
C ASP A 131 7.43 -0.76 -14.03
N PHE A 132 7.06 -0.10 -12.93
CA PHE A 132 7.26 1.34 -12.77
C PHE A 132 8.68 1.73 -12.32
N THR A 133 9.61 0.77 -12.20
CA THR A 133 10.97 1.04 -11.67
C THR A 133 11.89 1.72 -12.68
N GLU A 134 11.63 1.48 -13.97
CA GLU A 134 12.43 2.01 -15.09
C GLU A 134 11.67 3.01 -15.98
N MET A 135 10.40 3.30 -15.65
CA MET A 135 9.56 4.22 -16.41
C MET A 135 9.84 5.69 -16.08
N THR A 136 9.72 6.55 -17.09
CA THR A 136 9.52 7.99 -16.90
C THR A 136 8.12 8.27 -16.39
N HIS A 137 7.89 9.47 -15.83
CA HIS A 137 6.56 9.89 -15.37
C HIS A 137 5.47 9.79 -16.44
N ASP A 138 5.74 10.25 -17.66
CA ASP A 138 4.76 10.20 -18.76
C ASP A 138 4.45 8.76 -19.21
N GLU A 139 5.45 7.87 -19.22
CA GLU A 139 5.26 6.45 -19.53
C GLU A 139 4.43 5.75 -18.46
N PHE A 140 4.69 6.07 -17.19
CA PHE A 140 3.92 5.57 -16.07
C PHE A 140 2.45 5.98 -16.16
N LEU A 141 2.16 7.26 -16.42
CA LEU A 141 0.77 7.74 -16.57
C LEU A 141 0.04 7.03 -17.71
N LYS A 142 0.69 6.85 -18.87
CA LYS A 142 0.11 6.12 -20.00
C LYS A 142 -0.13 4.65 -19.68
N ALA A 143 0.78 4.01 -18.95
CA ALA A 143 0.62 2.62 -18.52
C ALA A 143 -0.57 2.47 -17.56
N VAL A 144 -0.68 3.36 -16.58
CA VAL A 144 -1.82 3.41 -15.64
C VAL A 144 -3.13 3.63 -16.38
N GLU A 145 -3.20 4.60 -17.29
CA GLU A 145 -4.39 4.82 -18.11
C GLU A 145 -4.76 3.56 -18.88
N GLY A 146 -3.80 2.94 -19.57
CA GLY A 146 -4.02 1.70 -20.32
C GLY A 146 -4.57 0.56 -19.46
N GLU A 147 -4.09 0.39 -18.24
CA GLU A 147 -4.57 -0.63 -17.31
C GLU A 147 -5.94 -0.31 -16.72
N VAL A 148 -6.24 0.97 -16.44
CA VAL A 148 -7.59 1.41 -16.04
C VAL A 148 -8.59 1.10 -17.16
N PHE A 149 -8.25 1.39 -18.42
CA PHE A 149 -9.12 1.08 -19.57
C PHE A 149 -9.38 -0.42 -19.74
N LYS A 150 -8.36 -1.27 -19.54
CA LYS A 150 -8.50 -2.74 -19.67
C LYS A 150 -9.33 -3.36 -18.55
N ASN A 151 -9.19 -2.86 -17.33
CA ASN A 151 -9.76 -3.47 -16.12
C ASN A 151 -11.07 -2.81 -15.65
N THR A 152 -11.45 -1.67 -16.22
CA THR A 152 -12.72 -1.00 -15.92
C THR A 152 -13.77 -1.40 -16.95
N SER A 153 -14.90 -1.96 -16.52
CA SER A 153 -16.02 -2.22 -17.43
C SER A 153 -16.50 -0.92 -18.08
N PHE A 154 -16.88 -0.99 -19.36
CA PHE A 154 -17.33 0.17 -20.15
C PHE A 154 -18.43 0.99 -19.42
N THR A 155 -19.27 0.31 -18.64
CA THR A 155 -20.32 0.90 -17.79
C THR A 155 -19.76 1.80 -16.69
N LYS A 156 -18.71 1.38 -15.97
CA LYS A 156 -18.08 2.17 -14.91
C LYS A 156 -17.30 3.37 -15.45
N MET A 157 -16.73 3.25 -16.66
CA MET A 157 -16.10 4.38 -17.35
C MET A 157 -17.13 5.44 -17.78
N GLN A 158 -18.32 5.00 -18.20
CA GLN A 158 -19.45 5.89 -18.51
C GLN A 158 -19.95 6.63 -17.26
N GLU A 159 -20.07 5.94 -16.13
CA GLU A 159 -20.46 6.54 -14.85
C GLU A 159 -19.42 7.55 -14.35
N ALA A 160 -18.12 7.24 -14.43
CA ALA A 160 -17.05 8.16 -14.07
C ALA A 160 -17.03 9.40 -14.98
N SER A 161 -17.20 9.22 -16.31
CA SER A 161 -17.32 10.33 -17.26
C SER A 161 -18.56 11.19 -17.03
N GLN A 162 -19.68 10.59 -16.61
CA GLN A 162 -20.89 11.34 -16.26
C GLN A 162 -20.70 12.14 -14.96
N LEU A 163 -20.02 11.56 -13.96
CA LEU A 163 -19.70 12.26 -12.70
C LEU A 163 -18.77 13.44 -12.94
N LEU A 164 -17.72 13.29 -13.76
CA LEU A 164 -16.81 14.39 -14.09
C LEU A 164 -17.51 15.55 -14.81
N LYS A 165 -18.46 15.26 -15.70
CA LYS A 165 -19.29 16.29 -16.37
C LYS A 165 -20.19 17.09 -15.41
N VAL A 166 -20.51 16.54 -14.24
CA VAL A 166 -21.29 17.25 -13.22
C VAL A 166 -20.43 18.28 -12.48
N PHE A 167 -19.10 18.10 -12.46
CA PHE A 167 -18.16 19.04 -11.83
C PHE A 167 -17.55 20.06 -12.81
N GLU A 168 -17.83 19.95 -14.11
CA GLU A 168 -17.45 20.92 -15.14
C GLU A 168 -18.51 22.00 -15.41
N ASN A 169 -19.61 22.02 -14.64
CA ASN A 169 -20.62 23.10 -14.59
C ASN A 169 -20.60 23.82 -13.24
#